data_AF-A0A1D3JSE2-F1
#
_entry.id   AF-A0A1D3JSE2-F1
#
_cell.length_a   1.000
_cell.length_b   1.000
_cell.length_c   1.000
_cell.angle_alpha   90.00
_cell.angle_beta   90.00
_cell.angle_gamma   90.00
#
_symmetry.space_group_name_H-M   'P 1'
#
loop_
_entity.id
_entity.type
_entity.pdbx_description
1 polymer ?
#
loop_
_entity_poly.entity_id
_entity_poly.type
_entity_poly.pdbx_seq_one_letter_code
_entity_poly.pdbx_strand_id
1 'polypeptide(L)'
;MTTKRKPSDARERDLQLALARIQRGRAHTGETKVTIAAVAREAGVSTALIHNHYPIIAEAIRDAQGRSSRAQRDVKHQDLRAEREKNRALRQEIEELRAKVASLASINEVLIAENRVLKAKQSDSKVVDLAACIF
;
A
#
# COMPACT_ATOMS: atom_id res chain seq x y z
N MET A 1 -52.24 -11.54 6.54
CA MET A 1 -51.65 -11.57 5.18
C MET A 1 -50.77 -12.82 5.05
N THR A 2 -51.33 -13.92 4.54
CA THR A 2 -50.60 -15.19 4.36
C THR A 2 -49.69 -15.08 3.14
N THR A 3 -48.44 -14.66 3.36
CA THR A 3 -47.43 -14.60 2.30
C THR A 3 -47.18 -16.01 1.76
N LYS A 4 -47.51 -16.24 0.48
CA LYS A 4 -47.25 -17.49 -0.24
C LYS A 4 -45.79 -17.93 0.00
N ARG A 5 -45.59 -19.02 0.73
CA ARG A 5 -44.25 -19.55 1.04
C ARG A 5 -43.60 -19.98 -0.28
N LYS A 6 -42.52 -19.29 -0.69
CA LYS A 6 -41.69 -19.74 -1.83
C LYS A 6 -41.24 -21.19 -1.60
N PRO A 7 -41.23 -22.06 -2.63
CA PRO A 7 -40.73 -23.42 -2.52
C PRO A 7 -39.23 -23.42 -2.16
N SER A 8 -38.76 -24.47 -1.48
CA SER A 8 -37.39 -24.59 -0.96
C SER A 8 -36.35 -24.33 -2.06
N ASP A 9 -36.53 -24.96 -3.22
CA ASP A 9 -35.57 -24.93 -4.34
C ASP A 9 -35.46 -23.54 -4.98
N ALA A 10 -36.54 -22.75 -4.97
CA ALA A 10 -36.48 -21.37 -5.44
C ALA A 10 -35.69 -20.49 -4.47
N ARG A 11 -35.79 -20.78 -3.16
CA ARG A 11 -35.11 -20.03 -2.11
C ARG A 11 -33.62 -20.36 -2.03
N GLU A 12 -33.25 -21.61 -2.23
CA GLU A 12 -31.86 -22.03 -2.36
C GLU A 12 -31.18 -21.33 -3.55
N ARG A 13 -31.84 -21.28 -4.70
CA ARG A 13 -31.36 -20.51 -5.86
C ARG A 13 -31.21 -19.02 -5.57
N ASP A 14 -32.19 -18.42 -4.89
CA ASP A 14 -32.12 -17.01 -4.47
C ASP A 14 -30.91 -16.75 -3.54
N LEU A 15 -30.62 -17.66 -2.60
CA LEU A 15 -29.46 -17.58 -1.70
C LEU A 15 -28.12 -17.73 -2.43
N GLN A 16 -28.03 -18.65 -3.38
CA GLN A 16 -26.85 -18.82 -4.22
C GLN A 16 -26.59 -17.59 -5.10
N LEU A 17 -27.65 -16.99 -5.66
CA LEU A 17 -27.56 -15.75 -6.42
C LEU A 17 -27.14 -14.58 -5.54
N ALA A 18 -27.66 -14.46 -4.33
CA ALA A 18 -27.26 -13.44 -3.36
C ALA A 18 -25.76 -13.56 -3.00
N LEU A 19 -25.28 -14.78 -2.76
CA LEU A 19 -23.85 -15.05 -2.53
C LEU A 19 -22.98 -14.59 -3.72
N ALA A 20 -23.37 -14.96 -4.95
CA ALA A 20 -22.63 -14.59 -6.15
C ALA A 20 -22.64 -13.07 -6.40
N ARG A 21 -23.73 -12.37 -6.07
CA ARG A 21 -23.83 -10.90 -6.16
C ARG A 21 -22.87 -10.21 -5.21
N ILE A 22 -22.80 -10.65 -3.95
CA ILE A 22 -21.87 -10.10 -2.96
C ILE A 22 -20.42 -10.36 -3.36
N GLN A 23 -20.09 -11.57 -3.84
CA GLN A 23 -18.74 -11.89 -4.33
C GLN A 23 -18.29 -11.00 -5.49
N ARG A 24 -19.22 -10.61 -6.37
CA ARG A 24 -18.96 -9.74 -7.52
C ARG A 24 -19.09 -8.24 -7.20
N GLY A 25 -19.37 -7.88 -5.95
CA GLY A 25 -19.52 -6.48 -5.52
C GLY A 25 -20.77 -5.77 -6.07
N ARG A 26 -21.79 -6.53 -6.50
CA ARG A 26 -23.07 -6.01 -7.02
C ARG A 26 -24.23 -6.30 -6.07
N ALA A 27 -23.97 -6.30 -4.77
CA ALA A 27 -24.99 -6.49 -3.74
C ALA A 27 -25.94 -5.28 -3.70
N HIS A 28 -27.24 -5.54 -3.61
CA HIS A 28 -28.25 -4.48 -3.47
C HIS A 28 -28.13 -3.78 -2.10
N THR A 29 -27.61 -4.48 -1.09
CA THR A 29 -27.36 -3.93 0.25
C THR A 29 -26.06 -3.13 0.35
N GLY A 30 -25.21 -3.10 -0.68
CA GLY A 30 -23.91 -2.42 -0.67
C GLY A 30 -22.85 -3.12 0.18
N GLU A 31 -23.09 -4.35 0.64
CA GLU A 31 -22.11 -5.10 1.42
C GLU A 31 -21.00 -5.70 0.55
N THR A 32 -19.77 -5.45 0.96
CA THR A 32 -18.56 -5.90 0.26
C THR A 32 -17.98 -7.20 0.82
N LYS A 33 -18.36 -7.58 2.05
CA LYS A 33 -17.86 -8.78 2.72
C LYS A 33 -18.86 -9.92 2.62
N VAL A 34 -18.39 -11.06 2.10
CA VAL A 34 -19.15 -12.31 2.06
C VAL A 34 -19.27 -12.85 3.49
N THR A 35 -20.40 -12.56 4.14
CA THR A 35 -20.75 -13.09 5.47
C THR A 35 -22.17 -13.65 5.46
N ILE A 36 -22.49 -14.53 6.40
CA ILE A 36 -23.83 -15.15 6.48
C ILE A 36 -24.90 -14.08 6.72
N ALA A 37 -24.60 -13.06 7.52
CA ALA A 37 -25.49 -11.92 7.73
C ALA A 37 -25.69 -11.07 6.46
N ALA A 38 -24.63 -10.90 5.65
CA ALA A 38 -24.72 -10.20 4.37
C ALA A 38 -25.65 -10.91 3.39
N VAL A 39 -25.45 -12.23 3.23
CA VAL A 39 -26.27 -13.07 2.34
C VAL A 39 -27.72 -13.13 2.81
N ALA A 40 -27.94 -13.21 4.12
CA ALA A 40 -29.27 -13.19 4.73
C ALA A 40 -30.01 -11.88 4.43
N ARG A 41 -29.34 -10.73 4.60
CA ARG A 41 -29.92 -9.41 4.30
C ARG A 41 -30.21 -9.23 2.81
N GLU A 42 -29.29 -9.65 1.95
CA GLU A 42 -29.44 -9.57 0.49
C GLU A 42 -30.60 -10.45 -0.02
N ALA A 43 -30.80 -11.63 0.58
CA ALA A 43 -31.90 -12.54 0.22
C ALA A 43 -33.22 -12.25 0.96
N GLY A 44 -33.23 -11.33 1.94
CA GLY A 44 -34.39 -11.02 2.77
C GLY A 44 -34.80 -12.16 3.72
N VAL A 45 -33.82 -12.93 4.21
CA VAL A 45 -34.02 -14.12 5.05
C VAL A 45 -33.34 -13.93 6.41
N SER A 46 -33.80 -14.61 7.45
CA SER A 46 -33.10 -14.63 8.74
C SER A 46 -31.83 -15.49 8.70
N THR A 47 -30.80 -15.08 9.43
CA THR A 47 -29.54 -15.83 9.55
C THR A 47 -29.73 -17.24 10.08
N ALA A 48 -30.65 -17.42 11.04
CA ALA A 48 -31.01 -18.72 11.61
C ALA A 48 -31.54 -19.70 10.55
N LEU A 49 -32.26 -19.22 9.53
CA LEU A 49 -32.81 -20.07 8.49
C LEU A 49 -31.71 -20.66 7.60
N ILE A 50 -30.64 -19.90 7.34
CA ILE A 50 -29.49 -20.38 6.55
C ILE A 50 -28.73 -21.45 7.33
N HIS A 51 -28.49 -21.20 8.62
CA HIS A 51 -27.78 -22.16 9.48
C HIS A 51 -28.56 -23.47 9.70
N ASN A 52 -29.88 -23.40 9.86
CA ASN A 52 -30.69 -24.57 10.23
C ASN A 52 -31.20 -25.36 9.01
N HIS A 53 -31.52 -24.67 7.90
CA HIS A 53 -32.19 -25.29 6.77
C HIS A 53 -31.29 -25.44 5.54
N TYR A 54 -30.18 -24.71 5.47
CA TYR A 54 -29.26 -24.73 4.33
C TYR A 54 -27.79 -24.80 4.79
N PRO A 55 -27.37 -25.88 5.49
CA PRO A 55 -26.01 -26.02 6.00
C PRO A 55 -24.95 -25.98 4.89
N ILE A 56 -25.25 -26.56 3.72
CA ILE A 56 -24.36 -26.57 2.55
C ILE A 56 -24.01 -25.15 2.09
N ILE A 57 -25.01 -24.26 2.04
CA ILE A 57 -24.82 -22.86 1.66
C ILE A 57 -24.02 -22.12 2.75
N ALA A 58 -24.28 -22.42 4.03
CA ALA A 58 -23.55 -21.83 5.14
C ALA A 58 -22.05 -22.19 5.10
N GLU A 59 -21.70 -23.43 4.76
CA GLU A 59 -20.32 -23.86 4.55
C GLU A 59 -19.67 -23.15 3.36
N ALA A 60 -20.36 -23.07 2.22
CA ALA A 60 -19.87 -22.35 1.04
C ALA A 60 -19.57 -20.87 1.34
N ILE A 61 -20.39 -20.21 2.17
CA ILE A 61 -20.16 -18.83 2.62
C ILE A 61 -18.91 -18.74 3.49
N ARG A 62 -18.72 -19.68 4.44
CA ARG A 62 -17.53 -19.71 5.31
C ARG A 62 -16.26 -19.97 4.53
N ASP A 63 -16.29 -20.85 3.55
CA ASP A 63 -15.14 -21.12 2.67
C ASP A 63 -14.79 -19.90 1.83
N ALA A 64 -15.79 -19.23 1.25
CA ALA A 64 -15.58 -18.00 0.50
C ALA A 64 -14.99 -16.89 1.39
N GLN A 65 -15.53 -16.73 2.61
CA GLN A 65 -15.01 -15.79 3.60
C GLN A 65 -13.57 -16.13 4.00
N GLY A 66 -13.27 -17.40 4.27
CA GLY A 66 -11.94 -17.88 4.65
C GLY A 66 -10.90 -17.69 3.55
N ARG A 67 -11.24 -17.96 2.29
CA ARG A 67 -10.37 -17.72 1.12
C ARG A 67 -10.09 -16.24 0.92
N SER A 68 -11.11 -15.38 1.02
CA SER A 68 -10.91 -13.92 0.92
C SER A 68 -10.01 -13.36 2.02
N SER A 69 -10.12 -13.89 3.25
CA SER A 69 -9.28 -13.48 4.38
C SER A 69 -7.83 -13.90 4.22
N ARG A 70 -7.56 -15.11 3.70
CA ARG A 70 -6.20 -15.57 3.41
C ARG A 70 -5.57 -14.75 2.29
N ALA A 71 -6.25 -14.61 1.16
CA ALA A 71 -5.77 -13.82 0.03
C ALA A 71 -5.47 -12.36 0.41
N GLN A 72 -6.35 -11.69 1.17
CA GLN A 72 -6.10 -10.33 1.64
C GLN A 72 -4.92 -10.23 2.61
N ARG A 73 -4.72 -11.24 3.47
CA ARG A 73 -3.57 -11.26 4.39
C ARG A 73 -2.26 -11.46 3.65
N ASP A 74 -2.23 -12.34 2.66
CA ASP A 74 -1.03 -12.64 1.89
C ASP A 74 -0.59 -11.41 1.06
N VAL A 75 -1.54 -10.73 0.41
CA VAL A 75 -1.28 -9.48 -0.31
C VAL A 75 -0.72 -8.41 0.63
N LYS A 76 -1.37 -8.18 1.78
CA LYS A 76 -0.87 -7.20 2.77
C LYS A 76 0.52 -7.53 3.29
N HIS A 77 0.81 -8.82 3.50
CA HIS A 77 2.14 -9.24 3.93
C HIS A 77 3.21 -9.02 2.86
N GLN A 78 2.87 -9.25 1.59
CA GLN A 78 3.76 -8.99 0.47
C GLN A 78 4.02 -7.48 0.33
N ASP A 79 2.98 -6.65 0.37
CA ASP A 79 3.10 -5.19 0.32
C ASP A 79 3.98 -4.66 1.45
N LEU A 80 3.76 -5.15 2.68
CA LEU A 80 4.53 -4.74 3.84
C LEU A 80 6.01 -5.15 3.74
N ARG A 81 6.31 -6.30 3.12
CA ARG A 81 7.70 -6.70 2.83
C ARG A 81 8.33 -5.80 1.80
N ALA A 82 7.66 -5.53 0.68
CA ALA A 82 8.15 -4.66 -0.37
C ALA A 82 8.45 -3.25 0.16
N GLU A 83 7.57 -2.68 0.97
CA GLU A 83 7.78 -1.36 1.57
C GLU A 83 8.93 -1.34 2.59
N ARG A 84 9.15 -2.43 3.32
CA ARG A 84 10.32 -2.55 4.22
C ARG A 84 11.63 -2.63 3.46
N GLU A 85 11.67 -3.38 2.36
CA GLU A 85 12.85 -3.48 1.49
C GLU A 85 13.19 -2.13 0.86
N LYS A 86 12.19 -1.42 0.33
CA LYS A 86 12.36 -0.03 -0.17
C LYS A 86 12.90 0.90 0.91
N ASN A 87 12.32 0.88 2.10
CA ASN A 87 12.80 1.70 3.22
C ASN A 87 14.25 1.39 3.58
N ARG A 88 14.65 0.12 3.55
CA ARG A 88 16.03 -0.28 3.83
C ARG A 88 16.98 0.27 2.77
N ALA A 89 16.65 0.13 1.49
CA ALA A 89 17.45 0.66 0.39
C ALA A 89 17.57 2.20 0.48
N LEU A 90 16.46 2.91 0.70
CA LEU A 90 16.45 4.36 0.85
C LEU A 90 17.29 4.84 2.05
N ARG A 91 17.27 4.10 3.17
CA ARG A 91 18.12 4.43 4.32
C ARG A 91 19.61 4.27 4.02
N GLN A 92 19.98 3.21 3.31
CA GLN A 92 21.37 3.00 2.86
C GLN A 92 21.80 4.12 1.91
N GLU A 93 20.95 4.49 0.94
CA GLU A 93 21.22 5.59 0.02
C GLU A 93 21.40 6.94 0.76
N ILE A 94 20.55 7.22 1.76
CA ILE A 94 20.68 8.42 2.60
C ILE A 94 22.02 8.43 3.36
N GLU A 95 22.43 7.30 3.92
CA GLU A 95 23.72 7.20 4.63
C GLU A 95 24.90 7.42 3.67
N GLU A 96 24.88 6.81 2.50
CA GLU A 96 25.91 7.01 1.47
C GLU A 96 25.98 8.45 0.98
N LEU A 97 24.82 9.06 0.70
CA LEU A 97 24.75 10.46 0.28
C LEU A 97 25.26 11.40 1.37
N ARG A 98 24.90 11.16 2.63
CA ARG A 98 25.42 11.95 3.76
C ARG A 98 26.92 11.83 3.90
N ALA A 99 27.49 10.63 3.72
CA ALA A 99 28.94 10.43 3.74
C ALA A 99 29.63 11.19 2.60
N LYS A 100 29.06 11.15 1.39
CA LYS A 100 29.57 11.92 0.23
C LYS A 100 29.48 13.43 0.44
N VAL A 101 28.39 13.92 1.03
CA VAL A 101 28.24 15.35 1.35
C VAL A 101 29.27 15.78 2.40
N ALA A 102 29.49 14.97 3.43
CA ALA A 102 30.49 15.27 4.46
C ALA A 102 31.92 15.31 3.89
N SER A 103 32.27 14.38 3.00
CA SER A 103 33.59 14.38 2.36
C SER A 103 33.77 15.58 1.43
N LEU A 104 32.76 15.92 0.62
CA LEU A 104 32.78 17.09 -0.24
C LEU A 104 32.88 18.39 0.56
N ALA A 105 32.16 18.50 1.69
CA ALA A 105 32.24 19.66 2.57
C ALA A 105 33.65 19.84 3.13
N SER A 106 34.29 18.76 3.59
CA SER A 106 35.67 18.79 4.08
C SER A 106 36.65 19.25 3.01
N ILE A 107 36.55 18.70 1.80
CA ILE A 107 37.39 19.10 0.66
C ILE A 107 37.17 20.57 0.31
N ASN A 108 35.91 21.01 0.28
CA ASN A 108 35.57 22.40 -0.02
C ASN A 108 36.15 23.37 1.02
N GLU A 109 36.13 23.04 2.31
CA GLU A 109 36.75 23.88 3.34
C GLU A 109 38.27 24.04 3.11
N VAL A 110 38.97 22.94 2.79
CA VAL A 110 40.40 23.00 2.46
C VAL A 110 40.64 23.86 1.22
N LEU A 111 39.87 23.66 0.15
CA LEU A 111 39.99 24.44 -1.08
C LEU A 111 39.66 25.92 -0.88
N ILE A 112 38.72 26.25 0.00
CA ILE A 112 38.40 27.63 0.37
C ILE A 112 39.58 28.25 1.13
N ALA A 113 40.20 27.52 2.05
CA ALA A 113 41.37 27.99 2.77
C ALA A 113 42.56 28.22 1.82
N GLU A 114 42.83 27.28 0.91
CA GLU A 114 43.88 27.42 -0.11
C GLU A 114 43.61 28.61 -1.03
N ASN A 115 42.37 28.77 -1.52
CA ASN A 115 41.99 29.92 -2.33
C ASN A 115 42.19 31.24 -1.60
N ARG A 116 41.89 31.32 -0.31
CA ARG A 116 42.14 32.53 0.49
C ARG A 116 43.62 32.85 0.55
N VAL A 117 44.47 31.85 0.78
CA VAL A 117 45.93 32.04 0.79
C VAL A 117 46.44 32.49 -0.58
N LEU A 118 45.98 31.85 -1.66
CA LEU A 118 46.39 32.20 -3.03
C LEU A 118 45.94 33.63 -3.40
N LYS A 119 44.69 34.00 -3.08
CA LYS A 119 44.20 35.37 -3.29
C LYS A 119 44.99 36.40 -2.48
N ALA A 120 45.33 36.10 -1.23
CA ALA A 120 46.15 36.98 -0.41
C ALA A 120 47.56 37.18 -1.01
N LYS A 121 48.17 36.09 -1.50
CA LYS A 121 49.46 36.16 -2.22
C LYS A 121 49.36 36.96 -3.52
N GLN A 122 48.27 36.80 -4.28
CA GLN A 122 48.03 37.55 -5.51
C GLN A 122 47.83 39.04 -5.25
N SER A 123 47.21 39.41 -4.12
CA SER A 123 47.03 40.81 -3.72
C SER A 123 48.27 41.47 -3.10
N ASP A 124 49.38 40.74 -2.97
CA ASP A 124 50.63 41.31 -2.48
C ASP A 124 51.19 42.30 -3.51
N SER A 125 51.64 43.46 -3.02
CA SER A 125 52.22 44.57 -3.81
C SER A 125 53.37 44.17 -4.74
N LYS A 126 54.03 43.03 -4.49
CA LYS A 126 55.13 42.49 -5.30
C LYS A 126 54.66 41.66 -6.50
N VAL A 127 53.37 41.35 -6.59
CA VAL A 127 52.76 40.58 -7.68
C VAL A 127 52.07 41.57 -8.62
N VAL A 128 52.49 41.58 -9.88
CA VAL A 128 51.95 42.47 -10.91
C VAL A 128 51.28 41.63 -11.98
N ASP A 129 50.07 42.01 -12.37
CA ASP A 129 49.32 41.29 -13.40
C ASP A 129 49.94 41.58 -14.78
N LEU A 130 50.53 40.57 -15.43
CA LEU A 130 51.27 40.75 -16.70
C LEU A 130 50.37 41.32 -17.82
N ALA A 131 49.05 41.10 -17.74
CA ALA A 131 48.09 41.65 -18.69
C ALA A 131 47.84 43.16 -18.49
N ALA A 132 48.11 43.71 -17.30
CA ALA A 132 47.94 45.14 -17.01
C ALA A 132 49.17 45.99 -17.40
N CYS A 133 50.32 45.36 -17.67
CA CYS A 133 51.58 46.05 -18.01
C CYS A 133 51.85 46.22 -19.52
N ILE A 134 50.88 45.90 -20.40
CA ILE A 134 51.05 45.98 -21.86
C ILE A 134 50.45 47.26 -22.49
N PHE A 135 50.02 48.25 -21.70
CA PHE A 135 49.67 49.60 -22.18
C PHE A 135 50.47 50.67 -21.43
#